data_AF-A0A847NH64-F1
#
_entry.id   AF-A0A847NH64-F1
#
_cell.length_a   1.000
_cell.length_b   1.000
_cell.length_c   1.000
_cell.angle_alpha   90.00
_cell.angle_beta   90.00
_cell.angle_gamma   90.00
#
_symmetry.space_group_name_H-M   'P 1'
#
loop_
_entity.id
_entity.type
_entity.pdbx_description
1 polymer ?
#
loop_
_entity_poly.entity_id
_entity_poly.type
_entity_poly.pdbx_seq_one_letter_code
_entity_poly.pdbx_strand_id
1 'polypeptide(L)'
;MDRIKEMLLKSKPETEEKDEKETAVISTETHYGKKMNLSHSEKLKLVESLTPREKETFYILLGGYSLKEAAKQLNIRYSTANTYQTAIYKKLNVNSRAELIINFRDLCETREE
;
A
#
# COMPACT_ATOMS: atom_id res chain seq x y z
N MET A 1 38.05 -5.40 -12.93
CA MET A 1 37.63 -4.53 -11.81
C MET A 1 37.19 -3.23 -12.45
N ASP A 2 36.01 -3.31 -13.07
CA ASP A 2 35.63 -2.39 -14.14
C ASP A 2 34.54 -1.46 -13.66
N ARG A 3 34.78 -0.20 -14.02
CA ARG A 3 34.16 1.03 -13.54
C ARG A 3 32.71 1.12 -13.99
N ILE A 4 31.80 0.44 -13.31
CA ILE A 4 30.34 0.62 -13.46
C ILE A 4 29.77 1.24 -12.18
N LYS A 5 30.47 2.28 -11.71
CA LYS A 5 29.99 3.22 -10.72
C LYS A 5 30.24 4.60 -11.33
N GLU A 6 29.34 5.02 -12.21
CA GLU A 6 29.21 6.36 -12.79
C GLU A 6 28.27 6.24 -13.99
N MET A 7 26.96 6.27 -13.72
CA MET A 7 25.88 6.71 -14.64
C MET A 7 24.55 6.38 -13.97
N LEU A 8 23.70 7.39 -13.80
CA LEU A 8 22.38 7.40 -13.15
C LEU A 8 22.33 7.76 -11.65
N LEU A 9 23.25 8.62 -11.22
CA LEU A 9 23.01 9.61 -10.17
C LEU A 9 22.94 11.00 -10.83
N LYS A 10 21.77 11.36 -11.39
CA LYS A 10 21.24 12.74 -11.53
C LYS A 10 20.02 12.76 -12.45
N SER A 11 18.85 12.96 -11.85
CA SER A 11 17.85 13.91 -12.36
C SER A 11 16.84 14.17 -11.26
N LYS A 12 17.25 15.01 -10.33
CA LYS A 12 16.37 15.90 -9.58
C LYS A 12 15.79 16.92 -10.57
N PRO A 13 14.48 17.17 -10.57
CA PRO A 13 13.98 18.49 -10.85
C PRO A 13 13.39 19.05 -9.55
N GLU A 14 14.14 19.96 -8.95
CA GLU A 14 13.52 21.09 -8.26
C GLU A 14 12.90 21.95 -9.34
N THR A 15 11.59 22.15 -9.25
CA THR A 15 10.97 23.39 -9.71
C THR A 15 9.86 23.69 -8.73
N GLU A 16 10.16 24.59 -7.81
CA GLU A 16 9.14 25.36 -7.11
C GLU A 16 8.45 26.24 -8.15
N GLU A 17 7.13 26.11 -8.30
CA GLU A 17 6.24 27.26 -8.48
C GLU A 17 4.90 26.96 -7.81
N LYS A 18 4.39 27.99 -7.14
CA LYS A 18 3.25 28.02 -6.24
C LYS A 18 1.96 28.01 -7.06
N ASP A 19 0.98 27.22 -6.65
CA ASP A 19 -0.41 27.69 -6.66
C ASP A 19 -1.27 26.85 -5.71
N GLU A 20 -1.87 27.56 -4.77
CA GLU A 20 -2.93 27.08 -3.89
C GLU A 20 -4.15 26.76 -4.76
N LYS A 21 -4.61 25.51 -4.82
CA LYS A 21 -6.01 25.11 -5.05
C LYS A 21 -6.18 23.58 -4.95
N GLU A 22 -7.02 23.17 -4.01
CA GLU A 22 -7.79 21.91 -3.96
C GLU A 22 -7.09 20.65 -4.49
N THR A 23 -6.56 19.82 -3.58
CA THR A 23 -5.99 18.50 -3.89
C THR A 23 -7.06 17.52 -4.39
N ALA A 24 -7.44 17.68 -5.66
CA ALA A 24 -8.12 16.66 -6.43
C ALA A 24 -7.17 15.46 -6.59
N VAL A 25 -7.43 14.39 -5.86
CA VAL A 25 -6.68 13.13 -5.92
C VAL A 25 -6.86 12.51 -7.30
N ILE A 26 -5.98 12.83 -8.25
CA ILE A 26 -6.00 12.23 -9.59
C ILE A 26 -5.60 10.77 -9.42
N SER A 27 -6.53 9.84 -9.66
CA SER A 27 -6.24 8.41 -9.74
C SER A 27 -6.03 7.98 -11.18
N THR A 28 -5.06 7.10 -11.42
CA THR A 28 -4.87 6.47 -12.74
C THR A 28 -5.58 5.11 -12.74
N GLU A 29 -6.32 4.80 -13.79
CA GLU A 29 -7.02 3.52 -13.93
C GLU A 29 -6.08 2.47 -14.52
N THR A 30 -6.08 1.28 -13.93
CA THR A 30 -5.34 0.11 -14.43
C THR A 30 -6.33 -1.02 -14.68
N HIS A 31 -5.95 -2.03 -15.47
CA HIS A 31 -6.76 -3.26 -15.63
C HIS A 31 -7.11 -3.93 -14.28
N TYR A 32 -6.31 -3.69 -13.24
CA TYR A 32 -6.47 -4.28 -11.91
C TYR A 32 -7.14 -3.34 -10.89
N GLY A 33 -7.66 -2.19 -11.35
CA GLY A 33 -8.38 -1.20 -10.56
C GLY A 33 -7.63 0.12 -10.40
N LYS A 34 -8.04 0.89 -9.39
CA LYS A 34 -7.54 2.25 -9.13
C LYS A 34 -6.11 2.26 -8.59
N LYS A 35 -5.21 2.94 -9.29
CA LYS A 35 -3.91 3.35 -8.75
C LYS A 35 -4.01 4.77 -8.18
N MET A 36 -3.72 4.90 -6.91
CA MET A 36 -3.73 6.14 -6.16
C MET A 36 -2.36 6.84 -6.27
N ASN A 37 -2.37 8.15 -6.50
CA ASN A 37 -1.18 8.99 -6.41
C ASN A 37 -0.99 9.47 -4.96
N LEU A 38 -0.65 8.55 -4.06
CA LEU A 38 -0.35 8.84 -2.66
C LEU A 38 1.14 8.92 -2.42
N SER A 39 1.59 9.92 -1.66
CA SER A 39 2.94 9.97 -1.12
C SER A 39 3.16 8.89 -0.05
N HIS A 40 4.42 8.55 0.20
CA HIS A 40 4.78 7.54 1.22
C HIS A 40 4.24 7.91 2.62
N SER A 41 4.31 9.18 3.03
CA SER A 41 3.78 9.64 4.33
C SER A 41 2.26 9.47 4.45
N GLU A 42 1.51 9.74 3.38
CA GLU A 42 0.05 9.54 3.38
C GLU A 42 -0.33 8.07 3.49
N LYS A 43 0.41 7.18 2.80
CA LYS A 43 0.20 5.74 2.92
C LYS A 43 0.45 5.27 4.36
N LEU A 44 1.51 5.74 5.01
CA LEU A 44 1.81 5.40 6.40
C LEU A 44 0.69 5.86 7.35
N LYS A 45 0.18 7.10 7.20
CA LYS A 45 -0.95 7.60 7.99
C LYS A 45 -2.21 6.74 7.84
N LEU A 46 -2.50 6.29 6.62
CA LEU A 46 -3.63 5.39 6.37
C LEU A 46 -3.42 4.03 7.05
N VAL A 47 -2.22 3.45 6.95
CA VAL A 47 -1.89 2.20 7.64
C VAL A 47 -1.93 2.37 9.15
N GLU A 48 -1.51 3.52 9.69
CA GLU A 48 -1.57 3.82 11.11
C GLU A 48 -2.99 3.80 11.67
N SER A 49 -3.99 4.20 10.87
CA SER A 49 -5.43 4.17 11.23
C SER A 49 -6.02 2.75 11.37
N LEU A 50 -5.28 1.73 10.93
CA LEU A 50 -5.65 0.34 11.11
C LEU A 50 -5.41 -0.09 12.57
N THR A 51 -6.34 -0.88 13.11
CA THR A 51 -6.17 -1.56 14.40
C THR A 51 -5.05 -2.60 14.30
N PRO A 52 -4.48 -3.06 15.43
CA PRO A 52 -3.41 -4.07 15.40
C PRO A 52 -3.76 -5.33 14.59
N ARG A 53 -4.97 -5.85 14.75
CA ARG A 53 -5.43 -7.05 14.01
C ARG A 53 -5.66 -6.78 12.52
N GLU A 54 -6.12 -5.59 12.17
CA GLU A 54 -6.23 -5.17 10.77
C GLU A 54 -4.83 -5.01 10.15
N LYS A 55 -3.85 -4.45 10.87
CA LYS A 55 -2.45 -4.34 10.39
C LYS A 55 -1.84 -5.71 10.12
N GLU A 56 -1.98 -6.66 11.04
CA GLU A 56 -1.53 -8.04 10.84
C GLU A 56 -2.15 -8.65 9.57
N THR A 57 -3.47 -8.52 9.40
CA THR A 57 -4.17 -9.00 8.21
C THR A 57 -3.71 -8.29 6.93
N PHE A 58 -3.51 -6.98 7.01
CA PHE A 58 -3.04 -6.13 5.91
C PHE A 58 -1.69 -6.61 5.38
N TYR A 59 -0.69 -6.84 6.24
CA TYR A 59 0.62 -7.29 5.81
C TYR A 59 0.60 -8.68 5.17
N ILE A 60 -0.25 -9.59 5.67
CA ILE A 60 -0.43 -10.91 5.04
C ILE A 60 -1.06 -10.76 3.65
N LEU A 61 -2.11 -9.94 3.50
CA LEU A 61 -2.73 -9.71 2.20
C LEU A 61 -1.77 -9.01 1.22
N LEU A 62 -0.96 -8.09 1.72
CA LEU A 62 0.06 -7.37 0.95
C LEU A 62 1.16 -8.30 0.44
N GLY A 63 1.51 -9.32 1.22
CA GLY A 63 2.41 -10.41 0.81
C GLY A 63 1.84 -11.34 -0.27
N GLY A 64 0.62 -11.10 -0.76
CA GLY A 64 -0.02 -11.86 -1.84
C GLY A 64 -0.81 -13.08 -1.39
N TYR A 65 -0.86 -13.37 -0.08
CA TYR A 65 -1.63 -14.48 0.46
C TYR A 65 -3.14 -14.27 0.25
N SER A 66 -3.87 -15.38 0.17
CA SER A 66 -5.34 -15.41 0.14
C SER A 66 -5.93 -15.12 1.50
N LEU A 67 -7.21 -14.72 1.51
CA LEU A 67 -7.94 -14.49 2.76
C LEU A 67 -8.05 -15.77 3.61
N LYS A 68 -8.12 -16.93 2.96
CA LYS A 68 -8.12 -18.24 3.63
C LYS A 68 -6.78 -18.52 4.31
N GLU A 69 -5.67 -18.18 3.67
CA GLU A 69 -4.33 -18.30 4.26
C GLU A 69 -4.13 -17.31 5.39
N ALA A 70 -4.60 -16.06 5.24
CA ALA A 70 -4.58 -15.06 6.31
C ALA A 70 -5.36 -15.54 7.54
N ALA A 71 -6.57 -16.08 7.35
CA ALA A 71 -7.35 -16.66 8.45
C ALA A 71 -6.60 -17.81 9.15
N LYS A 72 -5.93 -18.67 8.38
CA LYS A 72 -5.12 -19.78 8.92
C LYS A 72 -3.91 -19.27 9.71
N GLN A 73 -3.15 -18.30 9.17
CA GLN A 73 -1.95 -17.76 9.81
C GLN A 73 -2.28 -17.01 11.10
N LEU A 74 -3.41 -16.29 11.13
CA LEU A 74 -3.87 -15.57 12.32
C LEU A 74 -4.63 -16.46 13.31
N ASN A 75 -4.87 -17.74 12.97
CA ASN A 75 -5.68 -18.67 13.76
C ASN A 75 -7.08 -18.11 14.12
N ILE A 76 -7.75 -17.53 13.13
CA ILE A 76 -9.11 -16.98 13.25
C ILE A 76 -10.06 -17.61 12.23
N ARG A 77 -11.37 -17.41 12.44
CA ARG A 77 -12.37 -17.84 11.45
C ARG A 77 -12.26 -17.00 10.18
N TYR A 78 -12.57 -17.62 9.04
CA TYR A 78 -12.63 -16.93 7.75
C TYR A 78 -13.54 -15.70 7.78
N SER A 79 -14.69 -15.79 8.45
CA SER A 79 -15.62 -14.67 8.62
C SER A 79 -14.97 -13.48 9.35
N THR A 80 -14.15 -13.72 10.36
CA THR A 80 -13.42 -12.68 11.08
C THR A 80 -12.36 -12.03 10.20
N ALA A 81 -11.59 -12.83 9.45
CA ALA A 81 -10.63 -12.31 8.47
C ALA A 81 -11.32 -11.45 7.39
N ASN A 82 -12.50 -11.87 6.92
CA ASN A 82 -13.32 -11.12 5.97
C ASN A 82 -13.81 -9.77 6.55
N THR A 83 -14.19 -9.74 7.83
CA THR A 83 -14.51 -8.49 8.52
C THR A 83 -13.31 -7.54 8.53
N TYR A 84 -12.12 -8.04 8.87
CA TYR A 84 -10.90 -7.25 8.83
C TYR A 84 -10.57 -6.76 7.42
N GLN A 85 -10.63 -7.62 6.40
CA GLN A 85 -10.42 -7.23 5.01
C GLN A 85 -11.37 -6.11 4.58
N THR A 86 -12.66 -6.23 4.90
CA THR A 86 -13.67 -5.22 4.56
C THR A 86 -13.38 -3.89 5.25
N ALA A 87 -12.97 -3.92 6.52
CA ALA A 87 -12.60 -2.71 7.25
C ALA A 87 -11.32 -2.06 6.69
N ILE A 88 -10.30 -2.86 6.37
CA ILE A 88 -9.06 -2.41 5.74
C ILE A 88 -9.37 -1.72 4.40
N TYR A 89 -10.16 -2.35 3.54
CA TYR A 89 -10.50 -1.81 2.22
C TYR A 89 -11.20 -0.45 2.32
N LYS A 90 -12.13 -0.32 3.26
CA LYS A 90 -12.80 0.96 3.55
C LYS A 90 -11.83 2.02 4.07
N LYS A 91 -10.96 1.68 5.03
CA LYS A 91 -10.01 2.62 5.63
C LYS A 91 -8.93 3.09 4.66
N LEU A 92 -8.45 2.19 3.81
CA LEU A 92 -7.41 2.47 2.81
C LEU A 92 -7.97 2.96 1.47
N ASN A 93 -9.30 3.04 1.34
CA ASN A 93 -10.01 3.45 0.13
C ASN A 93 -9.63 2.62 -1.12
N VAL A 94 -9.55 1.30 -0.94
CA VAL A 94 -9.31 0.31 -2.00
C VAL A 94 -10.46 -0.69 -2.07
N ASN A 95 -10.71 -1.24 -3.25
CA ASN A 95 -11.84 -2.13 -3.49
C ASN A 95 -11.42 -3.59 -3.73
N SER A 96 -10.14 -3.83 -3.97
CA SER A 96 -9.64 -5.16 -4.29
C SER A 96 -8.27 -5.43 -3.67
N ARG A 97 -7.90 -6.72 -3.60
CA ARG A 97 -6.57 -7.12 -3.16
C ARG A 97 -5.49 -6.64 -4.13
N ALA A 98 -5.82 -6.57 -5.42
CA ALA A 98 -4.91 -6.07 -6.42
C ALA A 98 -4.65 -4.57 -6.24
N GLU A 99 -5.70 -3.77 -5.98
CA GLU A 99 -5.55 -2.35 -5.65
C GLU A 99 -4.74 -2.15 -4.36
N LEU A 100 -4.98 -2.98 -3.34
CA LEU A 100 -4.18 -2.95 -2.12
C LEU A 100 -2.69 -3.12 -2.42
N ILE A 101 -2.34 -4.15 -3.20
CA ILE A 101 -0.95 -4.44 -3.57
C ILE A 101 -0.35 -3.32 -4.42
N ILE A 102 -1.05 -2.88 -5.47
CA ILE A 102 -0.56 -1.81 -6.36
C ILE A 102 -0.24 -0.54 -5.59
N ASN A 103 -1.07 -0.18 -4.61
CA ASN A 103 -0.97 1.09 -3.91
C ASN A 103 0.00 1.04 -2.71
N PHE A 104 0.19 -0.11 -2.07
CA PHE A 104 0.92 -0.21 -0.80
C PHE A 104 2.13 -1.16 -0.81
N ARG A 105 2.51 -1.74 -1.96
CA ARG A 105 3.61 -2.72 -2.07
C ARG A 105 4.94 -2.24 -1.49
N ASP A 106 5.23 -0.95 -1.59
CA ASP A 106 6.42 -0.31 -1.03
C ASP A 106 6.50 -0.36 0.51
N LEU A 107 5.37 -0.60 1.20
CA LEU A 107 5.35 -0.76 2.66
C LEU A 107 5.63 -2.19 3.12
N CYS A 108 5.92 -3.11 2.20
CA CYS A 108 6.17 -4.52 2.53
C CYS A 108 7.57 -4.76 3.15
N GLU A 109 8.48 -3.77 3.13
CA GLU A 109 9.92 -3.96 3.38
C GLU A 109 10.36 -4.01 4.86
N THR A 110 9.47 -4.00 5.85
CA THR A 110 9.88 -3.90 7.27
C THR A 110 9.81 -5.22 8.06
N ARG A 111 10.31 -6.30 7.47
CA ARG A 111 10.69 -7.51 8.22
C ARG A 111 12.11 -7.92 7.84
N GLU A 112 13.06 -7.02 8.01
CA GLU A 112 14.43 -7.44 8.30
C GLU A 112 14.45 -7.87 9.78
N GLU A 113 14.87 -9.11 10.00
CA GLU A 113 15.03 -9.77 11.31
C GLU A 113 16.16 -9.15 12.14
#